data_AF-A0A7S1Q9K1-F1
#
_entry.id   AF-A0A7S1Q9K1-F1
#
_cell.length_a   1.000
_cell.length_b   1.000
_cell.length_c   1.000
_cell.angle_alpha   90.00
_cell.angle_beta   90.00
_cell.angle_gamma   90.00
#
_symmetry.space_group_name_H-M   'P 1'
#
loop_
_entity.id
_entity.type
_entity.pdbx_description
1 polymer ?
#
loop_
_entity_poly.entity_id
_entity_poly.type
_entity_poly.pdbx_seq_one_letter_code
_entity_poly.pdbx_strand_id
1 'polypeptide(L)'
;DAQKRRESGLAAPYLYLQTALFHRKPELPAAGPGQPVDGFGETWGRRVRKDIVEGFQLARLRELAGGRELDNCQLFCGLAGGYTPLHFDSEDNLFLQVRGWKRILLFHPKHFDGLYPYPMHHPQDRSSRVDLGAPDPKQFPKFAGLQGCAMEAHVGPGDML
;
A
#
# COMPACT_ATOMS: atom_id res chain seq x y z
N ASP A 1 14.90 5.25 -12.90
CA ASP A 1 14.44 6.64 -13.03
C ASP A 1 13.19 6.63 -13.91
N ALA A 2 12.04 6.90 -13.30
CA ALA A 2 10.73 6.77 -13.92
C ALA A 2 10.42 7.93 -14.89
N GLN A 3 10.99 9.11 -14.64
CA GLN A 3 10.68 10.33 -15.39
C GLN A 3 11.18 10.23 -16.83
N LYS A 4 12.44 9.81 -17.02
CA LYS A 4 13.03 9.52 -18.34
C LYS A 4 12.30 8.42 -19.14
N ARG A 5 11.51 7.56 -18.47
CA ARG A 5 10.73 6.48 -19.12
C ARG A 5 9.35 6.96 -19.58
N ARG A 6 8.75 7.95 -18.90
CA ARG A 6 7.51 8.60 -19.36
C ARG A 6 7.76 9.48 -20.58
N GLU A 7 8.94 10.13 -20.65
CA GLU A 7 9.36 10.98 -21.77
C GLU A 7 9.66 10.20 -23.07
N SER A 8 9.95 8.89 -22.99
CA SER A 8 10.29 8.05 -24.16
C SER A 8 9.10 7.39 -24.86
N GLY A 9 7.85 7.73 -24.50
CA GLY A 9 6.64 7.24 -25.17
C GLY A 9 6.30 5.76 -24.94
N LEU A 10 7.11 5.03 -24.18
CA LEU A 10 6.80 3.69 -23.71
C LEU A 10 5.78 3.80 -22.56
N ALA A 11 4.51 3.52 -22.85
CA ALA A 11 3.47 3.41 -21.83
C ALA A 11 3.90 2.38 -20.78
N ALA A 12 4.07 2.80 -19.52
CA ALA A 12 4.69 1.99 -18.46
C ALA A 12 3.90 0.67 -18.26
N PRO A 13 4.45 -0.48 -18.66
CA PRO A 13 3.70 -1.74 -18.71
C PRO A 13 3.84 -2.55 -17.42
N TYR A 14 4.29 -1.91 -16.34
CA TYR A 14 4.84 -2.55 -15.15
C TYR A 14 4.08 -2.13 -13.89
N LEU A 15 3.50 -3.12 -13.19
CA LEU A 15 3.01 -2.95 -11.83
C LEU A 15 4.04 -3.42 -10.81
N TYR A 16 4.03 -2.71 -9.68
CA TYR A 16 4.71 -3.06 -8.46
C TYR A 16 3.78 -3.90 -7.57
N LEU A 17 4.17 -5.08 -7.12
CA LEU A 17 3.38 -5.85 -6.13
C LEU A 17 3.95 -5.63 -4.72
N GLN A 18 3.21 -4.95 -3.85
CA GLN A 18 3.53 -4.89 -2.42
C GLN A 18 2.72 -5.95 -1.65
N THR A 19 3.39 -7.02 -1.21
CA THR A 19 2.78 -8.04 -0.34
C THR A 19 3.01 -7.71 1.14
N ALA A 20 1.99 -7.88 1.98
CA ALA A 20 2.00 -7.39 3.36
C ALA A 20 1.59 -8.44 4.42
N LEU A 21 2.46 -8.65 5.40
CA LEU A 21 2.27 -9.53 6.56
C LEU A 21 2.30 -8.68 7.85
N PHE A 22 1.12 -8.39 8.41
CA PHE A 22 0.94 -7.64 9.65
C PHE A 22 -0.01 -8.39 10.61
N HIS A 23 -0.40 -7.78 11.73
CA HIS A 23 -1.43 -8.23 12.69
C HIS A 23 -1.82 -7.07 13.63
N ARG A 24 -2.85 -7.14 14.49
CA ARG A 24 -4.29 -7.49 14.37
C ARG A 24 -4.84 -7.61 15.80
N LYS A 25 -5.70 -6.70 16.25
CA LYS A 25 -6.44 -6.84 17.53
C LYS A 25 -7.85 -6.16 17.46
N PRO A 26 -8.76 -6.32 18.44
CA PRO A 26 -10.00 -7.06 18.16
C PRO A 26 -11.30 -6.28 18.46
N GLU A 27 -11.35 -4.98 18.16
CA GLU A 27 -12.33 -4.04 18.76
C GLU A 27 -13.43 -3.56 17.80
N LEU A 28 -13.54 -4.19 16.62
CA LEU A 28 -14.66 -4.02 15.69
C LEU A 28 -15.78 -5.03 16.01
N PRO A 29 -17.07 -4.67 15.86
CA PRO A 29 -18.18 -5.59 16.08
C PRO A 29 -18.10 -6.77 15.13
N ALA A 30 -18.46 -7.96 15.63
CA ALA A 30 -18.07 -9.25 15.04
C ALA A 30 -18.76 -9.62 13.71
N ALA A 31 -18.36 -8.97 12.62
CA ALA A 31 -17.71 -9.78 11.60
C ALA A 31 -16.35 -10.19 12.19
N GLY A 32 -16.08 -11.49 12.28
CA GLY A 32 -14.82 -11.98 12.84
C GLY A 32 -13.61 -11.52 12.02
N PRO A 33 -12.39 -12.03 12.29
CA PRO A 33 -11.46 -12.14 11.16
C PRO A 33 -12.24 -12.86 10.05
N GLY A 34 -12.38 -12.24 8.87
CA GLY A 34 -12.78 -12.98 7.68
C GLY A 34 -11.89 -14.22 7.67
N GLN A 35 -12.50 -15.41 7.74
CA GLN A 35 -11.71 -16.62 7.92
C GLN A 35 -10.66 -16.65 6.81
N PRO A 36 -9.40 -16.96 7.12
CA PRO A 36 -8.39 -17.16 6.08
C PRO A 36 -9.02 -18.07 5.04
N VAL A 37 -9.12 -17.61 3.78
CA VAL A 37 -9.66 -18.43 2.70
C VAL A 37 -8.83 -19.71 2.70
N ASP A 38 -9.43 -20.88 2.91
CA ASP A 38 -8.73 -22.10 3.32
C ASP A 38 -7.45 -22.31 2.48
N GLY A 39 -6.29 -22.20 3.14
CA GLY A 39 -4.95 -22.28 2.52
C GLY A 39 -4.19 -20.95 2.36
N PHE A 40 -4.81 -19.77 2.52
CA PHE A 40 -4.13 -18.48 2.36
C PHE A 40 -3.80 -17.80 3.71
N GLY A 41 -2.51 -17.62 4.00
CA GLY A 41 -2.02 -16.80 5.11
C GLY A 41 -1.72 -17.52 6.44
N GLU A 42 -2.15 -18.76 6.62
CA GLU A 42 -1.99 -19.50 7.89
C GLU A 42 -0.55 -20.00 8.13
N THR A 43 0.13 -20.53 7.10
CA THR A 43 1.35 -21.35 7.23
C THR A 43 2.68 -20.68 6.89
N TRP A 44 2.67 -19.38 6.58
CA TRP A 44 3.81 -18.64 5.99
C TRP A 44 5.12 -18.63 6.81
N GLY A 45 5.14 -19.17 8.03
CA GLY A 45 6.35 -19.36 8.83
C GLY A 45 7.22 -20.57 8.46
N ARG A 46 6.79 -21.49 7.59
CA ARG A 46 7.58 -22.70 7.24
C ARG A 46 7.73 -23.04 5.76
N ARG A 47 6.87 -22.56 4.86
CA ARG A 47 6.93 -22.90 3.42
C ARG A 47 6.59 -21.71 2.50
N VAL A 48 7.16 -20.53 2.77
CA VAL A 48 6.96 -19.28 1.99
C VAL A 48 6.90 -19.52 0.47
N ARG A 49 7.84 -20.28 -0.12
CA ARG A 49 7.80 -20.62 -1.56
C ARG A 49 6.55 -21.39 -1.99
N LYS A 50 6.08 -22.36 -1.20
CA LYS A 50 4.86 -23.13 -1.49
C LYS A 50 3.64 -22.22 -1.39
N ASP A 51 3.59 -21.40 -0.35
CA ASP A 51 2.45 -20.54 -0.08
C ASP A 51 2.36 -19.39 -1.13
N ILE A 52 3.49 -18.92 -1.68
CA ILE A 52 3.57 -18.04 -2.88
C ILE A 52 3.19 -18.76 -4.19
N VAL A 53 3.53 -20.04 -4.36
CA VAL A 53 3.33 -20.73 -5.65
C VAL A 53 1.94 -21.37 -5.77
N GLU A 54 1.37 -21.82 -4.66
CA GLU A 54 0.10 -22.55 -4.63
C GLU A 54 -1.06 -21.70 -4.08
N GLY A 55 -0.80 -20.80 -3.12
CA GLY A 55 -1.82 -19.89 -2.57
C GLY A 55 -2.09 -18.67 -3.46
N PHE A 56 -1.22 -18.39 -4.43
CA PHE A 56 -1.21 -17.17 -5.23
C PHE A 56 -1.57 -17.50 -6.68
N GLN A 57 -2.78 -17.14 -7.10
CA GLN A 57 -3.23 -17.37 -8.48
C GLN A 57 -2.59 -16.35 -9.43
N LEU A 58 -1.37 -16.64 -9.90
CA LEU A 58 -0.61 -15.81 -10.86
C LEU A 58 -1.41 -15.41 -12.11
N ALA A 59 -2.35 -16.24 -12.56
CA ALA A 59 -3.26 -15.91 -13.65
C ALA A 59 -4.24 -14.78 -13.27
N ARG A 60 -4.89 -14.87 -12.10
CA ARG A 60 -5.79 -13.84 -11.55
C ARG A 60 -5.05 -12.55 -11.23
N LEU A 61 -3.79 -12.65 -10.81
CA LEU A 61 -2.91 -11.50 -10.57
C LEU A 61 -2.62 -10.73 -11.87
N ARG A 62 -2.43 -11.42 -13.00
CA ARG A 62 -2.27 -10.82 -14.35
C ARG A 62 -3.56 -10.21 -14.89
N GLU A 63 -4.71 -10.81 -14.58
CA GLU A 63 -6.02 -10.25 -14.90
C GLU A 63 -6.24 -8.93 -14.15
N LEU A 64 -6.00 -8.91 -12.83
CA LEU A 64 -6.09 -7.71 -11.99
C LEU A 64 -5.06 -6.63 -12.34
N ALA A 65 -3.89 -7.02 -12.86
CA ALA A 65 -2.91 -6.10 -13.43
C ALA A 65 -3.41 -5.37 -14.71
N GLY A 66 -4.56 -5.78 -15.26
CA GLY A 66 -5.08 -5.26 -16.53
C GLY A 66 -4.28 -5.75 -17.74
N GLY A 67 -3.71 -6.96 -17.67
CA GLY A 67 -2.83 -7.50 -18.71
C GLY A 67 -1.41 -6.92 -18.72
N ARG A 68 -1.06 -6.08 -17.74
CA ARG A 68 0.29 -5.54 -17.54
C ARG A 68 1.21 -6.57 -16.88
N GLU A 69 2.51 -6.42 -17.07
CA GLU A 69 3.51 -7.28 -16.43
C GLU A 69 3.84 -6.78 -15.01
N LEU A 70 4.39 -7.69 -14.20
CA LEU A 70 4.88 -7.36 -12.85
C LEU A 70 6.40 -7.31 -12.91
N ASP A 71 6.96 -6.11 -12.74
CA ASP A 71 8.42 -5.88 -12.80
C ASP A 71 9.09 -6.20 -11.46
N ASN A 72 8.37 -6.03 -10.34
CA ASN A 72 8.93 -6.26 -9.01
C ASN A 72 7.86 -6.66 -7.97
N CYS A 73 8.31 -7.38 -6.94
CA CYS A 73 7.50 -7.82 -5.81
C CYS A 73 8.27 -7.60 -4.50
N GLN A 74 7.76 -6.76 -3.61
CA GLN A 74 8.27 -6.61 -2.23
C GLN A 74 7.43 -7.44 -1.27
N LEU A 75 8.09 -7.99 -0.27
CA LEU A 75 7.47 -8.55 0.93
C LEU A 75 7.71 -7.63 2.12
N PHE A 76 6.64 -7.10 2.68
CA PHE A 76 6.64 -6.32 3.92
C PHE A 76 6.18 -7.20 5.08
N CYS A 77 7.06 -7.38 6.06
CA CYS A 77 6.73 -8.02 7.34
C CYS A 77 6.78 -6.97 8.44
N GLY A 78 5.72 -6.84 9.24
CA GLY A 78 5.66 -5.84 10.31
C GLY A 78 4.89 -6.31 11.54
N LEU A 79 5.13 -5.61 12.66
CA LEU A 79 4.46 -5.82 13.93
C LEU A 79 3.17 -4.99 14.03
N ALA A 80 2.33 -5.31 15.01
CA ALA A 80 1.15 -4.53 15.34
C ALA A 80 1.53 -3.09 15.71
N GLY A 81 0.76 -2.12 15.23
CA GLY A 81 1.04 -0.68 15.43
C GLY A 81 2.15 -0.12 14.52
N GLY A 82 2.83 -0.95 13.72
CA GLY A 82 3.74 -0.46 12.69
C GLY A 82 2.97 0.32 11.62
N TYR A 83 3.43 1.54 11.31
CA TYR A 83 2.87 2.39 10.28
C TYR A 83 3.94 2.79 9.26
N THR A 84 3.52 3.16 8.06
CA THR A 84 4.36 3.79 7.05
C THR A 84 3.88 5.23 6.92
N PRO A 85 4.76 6.25 7.02
CA PRO A 85 4.37 7.64 6.77
C PRO A 85 3.72 7.82 5.40
N LEU A 86 2.86 8.82 5.25
CA LEU A 86 2.20 9.12 3.99
C LEU A 86 3.25 9.47 2.92
N HIS A 87 3.20 8.81 1.78
CA HIS A 87 4.11 9.01 0.65
C HIS A 87 3.40 8.64 -0.66
N PHE A 88 4.08 8.82 -1.80
CA PHE A 88 3.65 8.31 -3.09
C PHE A 88 4.78 7.53 -3.80
N ASP A 89 4.38 6.52 -4.55
CA ASP A 89 5.27 5.77 -5.45
C ASP A 89 5.29 6.39 -6.86
N SER A 90 6.35 6.12 -7.64
CA SER A 90 6.46 6.58 -9.04
C SER A 90 5.80 5.64 -10.05
N GLU A 91 5.58 4.39 -9.62
CA GLU A 91 4.98 3.30 -10.39
C GLU A 91 3.59 2.97 -9.86
N ASP A 92 2.76 2.34 -10.69
CA ASP A 92 1.49 1.78 -10.24
C ASP A 92 1.74 0.58 -9.32
N ASN A 93 0.98 0.51 -8.23
CA ASN A 93 1.17 -0.45 -7.15
C ASN A 93 -0.10 -1.27 -6.97
N LEU A 94 0.07 -2.58 -6.80
CA LEU A 94 -0.96 -3.54 -6.42
C LEU A 94 -0.59 -4.06 -5.03
N PHE A 95 -1.36 -3.66 -4.02
CA PHE A 95 -1.10 -4.02 -2.63
C PHE A 95 -1.93 -5.26 -2.26
N LEU A 96 -1.27 -6.38 -1.94
CA LEU A 96 -1.95 -7.57 -1.43
C LEU A 96 -1.64 -7.79 0.05
N GLN A 97 -2.69 -7.82 0.86
CA GLN A 97 -2.56 -8.18 2.27
C GLN A 97 -2.58 -9.71 2.41
N VAL A 98 -1.48 -10.29 2.90
CA VAL A 98 -1.27 -11.74 3.01
C VAL A 98 -1.64 -12.27 4.40
N ARG A 99 -1.40 -11.49 5.46
CA ARG A 99 -1.74 -11.87 6.85
C ARG A 99 -2.04 -10.65 7.70
N GLY A 100 -3.02 -10.77 8.60
CA GLY A 100 -3.49 -9.66 9.43
C GLY A 100 -4.05 -8.50 8.62
N TRP A 101 -4.06 -7.31 9.20
CA TRP A 101 -4.85 -6.18 8.71
C TRP A 101 -4.03 -4.92 8.61
N LYS A 102 -4.34 -4.07 7.62
CA LYS A 102 -3.76 -2.74 7.46
C LYS A 102 -4.86 -1.72 7.16
N ARG A 103 -4.85 -0.60 7.90
CA ARG A 103 -5.60 0.60 7.56
C ARG A 103 -4.75 1.44 6.61
N ILE A 104 -5.29 1.78 5.46
CA ILE A 104 -4.60 2.54 4.41
C ILE A 104 -5.40 3.82 4.15
N LEU A 105 -4.71 4.97 4.16
CA LEU A 105 -5.28 6.27 3.79
C LEU A 105 -4.69 6.69 2.45
N LEU A 106 -5.56 6.90 1.46
CA LEU A 106 -5.20 7.36 0.12
C LEU A 106 -5.70 8.78 -0.09
N PHE A 107 -4.83 9.66 -0.55
CA PHE A 107 -5.20 11.01 -0.98
C PHE A 107 -5.04 11.12 -2.49
N HIS A 108 -6.06 11.66 -3.17
CA HIS A 108 -5.98 11.93 -4.61
C HIS A 108 -4.85 12.94 -4.91
N PRO A 109 -4.06 12.78 -6.00
CA PRO A 109 -2.93 13.67 -6.34
C PRO A 109 -3.25 15.18 -6.37
N LYS A 110 -4.51 15.56 -6.64
CA LYS A 110 -5.00 16.95 -6.52
C LYS A 110 -4.74 17.61 -5.16
N HIS A 111 -4.48 16.83 -4.11
CA HIS A 111 -4.24 17.29 -2.74
C HIS A 111 -2.74 17.47 -2.42
N PHE A 112 -1.82 17.14 -3.34
CA PHE A 112 -0.36 17.18 -3.16
C PHE A 112 0.15 18.43 -2.42
N ASP A 113 -0.34 19.60 -2.82
CA ASP A 113 -0.02 20.92 -2.24
C ASP A 113 -0.30 21.05 -0.73
N GLY A 114 -1.35 20.37 -0.24
CA GLY A 114 -1.72 20.35 1.17
C GLY A 114 -1.10 19.19 1.94
N LEU A 115 -0.42 18.26 1.28
CA LEU A 115 0.31 17.14 1.88
C LEU A 115 1.79 17.43 2.12
N TYR A 116 2.27 18.61 1.71
CA TYR A 116 3.62 19.11 1.99
C TYR A 116 4.74 18.08 1.83
N PRO A 117 4.90 17.44 0.66
CA PRO A 117 6.00 16.52 0.46
C PRO A 117 7.36 17.20 0.71
N TYR A 118 8.37 16.39 1.03
CA TYR A 118 9.75 16.86 1.07
C TYR A 118 10.20 17.34 -0.32
N PRO A 119 11.15 18.29 -0.41
CA PRO A 119 11.73 18.70 -1.69
C PRO A 119 12.39 17.54 -2.43
N MET A 120 12.45 17.63 -3.76
CA MET A 120 13.20 16.69 -4.59
C MET A 120 14.65 16.57 -4.11
N HIS A 121 15.21 15.36 -4.18
CA HIS A 121 16.55 15.00 -3.68
C HIS A 121 16.74 15.03 -2.15
N HIS A 122 15.71 15.33 -1.36
CA HIS A 122 15.76 15.10 0.09
C HIS A 122 15.81 13.57 0.38
N PRO A 123 16.47 13.10 1.46
CA PRO A 123 16.47 11.66 1.80
C PRO A 123 15.08 11.04 2.01
N GLN A 124 14.06 11.87 2.29
CA GLN A 124 12.65 11.50 2.43
C GLN A 124 11.78 12.03 1.28
N ASP A 125 12.37 12.26 0.09
CA ASP A 125 11.64 12.63 -1.13
C ASP A 125 10.43 11.72 -1.35
N ARG A 126 9.35 12.28 -1.91
CA ARG A 126 8.01 11.69 -2.07
C ARG A 126 7.23 11.39 -0.78
N SER A 127 7.83 11.53 0.40
CA SER A 127 7.11 11.45 1.67
C SER A 127 6.50 12.80 2.06
N SER A 128 5.35 12.77 2.71
CA SER A 128 4.72 13.92 3.36
C SER A 128 5.53 14.35 4.59
N ARG A 129 5.61 15.66 4.83
CA ARG A 129 6.11 16.23 6.10
C ARG A 129 5.04 16.32 7.19
N VAL A 130 3.78 16.06 6.85
CA VAL A 130 2.66 16.16 7.79
C VAL A 130 2.57 14.88 8.61
N ASP A 131 2.69 14.98 9.93
CA ASP A 131 2.20 13.94 10.82
C ASP A 131 0.66 13.96 10.82
N LEU A 132 0.04 12.92 10.27
CA LEU A 132 -1.42 12.80 10.19
C LEU A 132 -2.07 12.62 11.58
N GLY A 133 -1.32 12.15 12.59
CA GLY A 133 -1.80 12.01 13.96
C GLY A 133 -1.73 13.30 14.77
N ALA A 134 -0.81 14.22 14.42
CA ALA A 134 -0.60 15.49 15.11
C ALA A 134 -0.14 16.61 14.13
N PRO A 135 -0.98 17.03 13.17
CA PRO A 135 -0.58 18.01 12.16
C PRO A 135 -0.37 19.40 12.77
N ASP A 136 0.80 20.01 12.53
CA ASP A 136 1.06 21.40 12.94
C ASP A 136 0.38 22.39 11.97
N PRO A 137 -0.64 23.16 12.40
CA PRO A 137 -1.38 24.07 11.53
C PRO A 137 -0.58 25.34 11.15
N LYS A 138 0.50 25.67 11.88
CA LYS A 138 1.39 26.80 11.55
C LYS A 138 2.36 26.43 10.44
N GLN A 139 2.87 25.20 10.47
CA GLN A 139 3.78 24.69 9.43
C GLN A 139 3.02 24.20 8.18
N PHE A 140 1.83 23.62 8.36
CA PHE A 140 1.07 22.94 7.31
C PHE A 140 -0.35 23.49 7.12
N PRO A 141 -0.56 24.83 6.96
CA PRO A 141 -1.90 25.44 6.98
C PRO A 141 -2.86 24.92 5.90
N LYS A 142 -2.37 24.50 4.73
CA LYS A 142 -3.20 23.90 3.66
C LYS A 142 -3.76 22.52 4.05
N PHE A 143 -3.12 21.79 4.98
CA PHE A 143 -3.55 20.44 5.36
C PHE A 143 -4.92 20.45 6.07
N ALA A 144 -5.26 21.52 6.79
CA ALA A 144 -6.58 21.68 7.40
C ALA A 144 -7.73 21.59 6.37
N GLY A 145 -7.51 22.06 5.14
CA GLY A 145 -8.47 21.94 4.04
C GLY A 145 -8.59 20.53 3.43
N LEU A 146 -7.81 19.55 3.92
CA LEU A 146 -7.84 18.16 3.47
C LEU A 146 -8.57 17.22 4.44
N GLN A 147 -9.12 17.73 5.53
CA GLN A 147 -9.90 16.93 6.48
C GLN A 147 -11.09 16.27 5.76
N GLY A 148 -11.21 14.94 5.87
CA GLY A 148 -12.23 14.16 5.17
C GLY A 148 -11.99 13.93 3.67
N CYS A 149 -10.89 14.43 3.08
CA CYS A 149 -10.55 14.19 1.67
C CYS A 149 -9.81 12.87 1.42
N ALA A 150 -9.42 12.14 2.48
CA ALA A 150 -8.80 10.84 2.36
C ALA A 150 -9.84 9.76 2.05
N MET A 151 -9.54 8.89 1.09
CA MET A 151 -10.18 7.58 0.98
C MET A 151 -9.54 6.65 2.01
N GLU A 152 -10.34 5.87 2.72
CA GLU A 152 -9.89 4.92 3.73
C GLU A 152 -10.22 3.49 3.33
N ALA A 153 -9.22 2.62 3.33
CA ALA A 153 -9.36 1.19 3.08
C ALA A 153 -8.86 0.40 4.30
N HIS A 154 -9.60 -0.65 4.66
CA HIS A 154 -9.17 -1.66 5.63
C HIS A 154 -8.99 -2.96 4.88
N VAL A 155 -7.74 -3.37 4.67
CA VAL A 155 -7.40 -4.59 3.93
C VAL A 155 -7.00 -5.70 4.90
N GLY A 156 -7.60 -6.87 4.73
CA GLY A 156 -7.36 -8.12 5.45
C GLY A 156 -6.81 -9.23 4.53
N PRO A 157 -6.58 -10.45 5.05
CA PRO A 157 -5.93 -11.52 4.29
C PRO A 157 -6.69 -11.90 3.01
N GLY A 158 -6.06 -11.71 1.86
CA GLY A 158 -6.64 -11.96 0.53
C GLY A 158 -7.15 -10.70 -0.18
N ASP A 159 -7.28 -9.57 0.52
CA ASP A 159 -7.70 -8.30 -0.08
C ASP A 159 -6.59 -7.65 -0.90
N MET A 160 -6.99 -7.07 -2.02
CA MET A 160 -6.12 -6.34 -2.95
C MET A 160 -6.61 -4.90 -3.12
N LEU A 161 -5.66 -3.96 -3.16
CA LEU A 161 -5.87 -2.52 -3.35
C LEU A 161 -4.97 -1.99 -4.47
#